data_AF-A0A6A5ZGZ8-F1
#
_entry.id   AF-A0A6A5ZGZ8-F1
#
_cell.length_a   1.000
_cell.length_b   1.000
_cell.length_c   1.000
_cell.angle_alpha   90.00
_cell.angle_beta   90.00
_cell.angle_gamma   90.00
#
_symmetry.space_group_name_H-M   'P 1'
#
loop_
_entity.id
_entity.type
_entity.pdbx_description
1 polymer ?
#
loop_
_entity_poly.entity_id
_entity_poly.type
_entity_poly.pdbx_seq_one_letter_code
_entity_poly.pdbx_strand_id
1 'polypeptide(L)'
;MFSHNAQPGGPPGFNQQALYGNPSALSTPHLAASTPQAHVAPPSFDAVNWFDNNTLEKWRDLHLLKIHHINIVESLNFVPEKTRKDLYLRLNEVGWPLRLRTLETAGNSTMTSAGVEWFQEDRNALVVLRQFGLSWATISSTFFVGHTPQDCMQEVIRLGYDPVTLGMSPGSALAQAVSSVSSRQVLASNALPARGPASATAAPGFVHHQASPVSATPSLPRENPSRADSEGSTTYVNHLKPFWTPDEDRILLEASTEGMKYSEIREKYLPHRTAKALNHRMNRLRHMGSGSKGD
;
A
#
# COMPACT_ATOMS: atom_id res chain seq x y z
N MET A 1 46.92 -45.29 -41.26
CA MET A 1 46.14 -44.08 -41.58
C MET A 1 45.94 -43.29 -40.31
N PHE A 2 46.38 -42.05 -40.32
CA PHE A 2 46.43 -41.12 -39.19
C PHE A 2 45.03 -40.70 -38.72
N SER A 3 44.84 -40.51 -37.41
CA SER A 3 43.95 -39.47 -36.91
C SER A 3 44.34 -39.01 -35.51
N HIS A 4 44.44 -37.68 -35.42
CA HIS A 4 44.85 -36.79 -34.33
C HIS A 4 43.82 -36.79 -33.18
N ASN A 5 44.26 -36.73 -31.91
CA ASN A 5 44.65 -35.54 -31.11
C ASN A 5 43.46 -34.64 -30.72
N ALA A 6 43.15 -34.55 -29.42
CA ALA A 6 42.67 -33.34 -28.75
C ALA A 6 42.64 -33.53 -27.22
N GLN A 7 43.54 -32.83 -26.54
CA GLN A 7 43.67 -32.69 -25.09
C GLN A 7 42.82 -31.48 -24.63
N PRO A 8 42.06 -31.55 -23.51
CA PRO A 8 41.39 -30.38 -22.97
C PRO A 8 42.36 -29.53 -22.13
N GLY A 9 42.44 -28.24 -22.46
CA GLY A 9 43.24 -27.24 -21.75
C GLY A 9 42.67 -26.90 -20.37
N GLY A 10 43.52 -26.90 -19.36
CA GLY A 10 43.24 -26.39 -18.03
C GLY A 10 43.42 -24.87 -17.94
N PRO A 11 42.74 -24.19 -16.99
CA PRO A 11 42.91 -22.76 -16.75
C PRO A 11 44.21 -22.45 -15.96
N PRO A 12 44.81 -21.27 -16.18
CA PRO A 12 46.08 -20.88 -15.57
C PRO A 12 45.94 -20.51 -14.09
N GLY A 13 46.88 -20.99 -13.28
CA GLY A 13 47.02 -20.68 -11.88
C GLY A 13 47.44 -19.22 -11.64
N PHE A 14 46.73 -18.56 -10.74
CA PHE A 14 47.11 -17.25 -10.23
C PHE A 14 48.23 -17.39 -9.20
N ASN A 15 49.35 -16.75 -9.52
CA ASN A 15 50.57 -16.71 -8.74
C ASN A 15 50.45 -15.61 -7.68
N GLN A 16 50.28 -16.00 -6.40
CA GLN A 16 50.40 -15.08 -5.26
C GLN A 16 51.77 -15.28 -4.61
N GLN A 17 52.73 -14.42 -4.97
CA GLN A 17 53.94 -14.26 -4.17
C GLN A 17 54.28 -12.78 -3.99
N ALA A 18 54.41 -12.45 -2.70
CA ALA A 18 55.31 -11.49 -2.08
C ALA A 18 55.16 -10.00 -2.41
N LEU A 19 54.85 -9.22 -1.37
CA LEU A 19 55.59 -8.00 -1.02
C LEU A 19 55.28 -7.66 0.45
N TYR A 20 56.02 -8.30 1.37
CA TYR A 20 56.19 -7.81 2.74
C TYR A 20 57.24 -6.70 2.71
N GLY A 21 56.78 -5.45 2.82
CA GLY A 21 57.62 -4.27 3.00
C GLY A 21 57.11 -3.46 4.19
N ASN A 22 57.84 -3.56 5.30
CA ASN A 22 57.84 -2.63 6.43
C ASN A 22 59.31 -2.21 6.56
N PRO A 23 59.68 -0.92 6.69
CA PRO A 23 59.57 -0.26 8.00
C PRO A 23 59.42 1.28 7.99
N SER A 24 58.96 1.78 9.14
CA SER A 24 59.33 3.07 9.75
C SER A 24 58.84 4.40 9.13
N ALA A 25 57.83 4.98 9.76
CA ALA A 25 57.81 6.40 10.15
C ALA A 25 56.76 6.64 11.25
N LEU A 26 57.18 6.53 12.51
CA LEU A 26 56.44 7.03 13.67
C LEU A 26 56.54 8.56 13.68
N SER A 27 55.45 9.24 13.35
CA SER A 27 55.22 10.63 13.71
C SER A 27 53.85 10.73 14.36
N THR A 28 53.90 10.89 15.68
CA THR A 28 52.83 11.26 16.60
C THR A 28 52.14 12.56 16.20
N PRO A 29 50.80 12.57 16.16
CA PRO A 29 50.01 13.73 16.54
C PRO A 29 49.36 13.46 17.92
N HIS A 30 49.60 14.37 18.85
CA HIS A 30 48.92 14.45 20.14
C HIS A 30 47.40 14.46 19.94
N LEU A 31 46.71 13.39 20.34
CA LEU A 31 45.27 13.40 20.57
C LEU A 31 45.00 14.25 21.80
N ALA A 32 44.41 15.42 21.58
CA ALA A 32 43.78 16.19 22.63
C ALA A 32 42.71 15.30 23.30
N ALA A 33 42.77 15.22 24.63
CA ALA A 33 41.76 14.55 25.42
C ALA A 33 40.42 15.24 25.18
N SER A 34 39.55 14.61 24.39
CA SER A 34 38.15 14.99 24.27
C SER A 34 37.52 14.87 25.65
N THR A 35 37.16 16.01 26.22
CA THR A 35 36.29 16.11 27.39
C THR A 35 35.11 15.15 27.21
N PRO A 36 34.77 14.29 28.18
CA PRO A 36 33.60 13.45 28.10
C PRO A 36 32.38 14.35 27.91
N GLN A 37 31.84 14.32 26.69
CA GLN A 37 30.63 15.03 26.33
C GLN A 37 29.55 14.43 27.22
N ALA A 38 29.14 15.20 28.24
CA ALA A 38 28.04 14.83 29.10
C ALA A 38 26.87 14.45 28.19
N HIS A 39 26.49 13.17 28.21
CA HIS A 39 25.30 12.71 27.53
C HIS A 39 24.13 13.50 28.12
N VAL A 40 23.70 14.53 27.38
CA VAL A 40 22.47 15.23 27.66
C VAL A 40 21.40 14.16 27.54
N ALA A 41 20.82 13.79 28.69
CA ALA A 41 19.71 12.85 28.73
C ALA A 41 18.64 13.35 27.73
N PRO A 42 18.09 12.47 26.88
CA PRO A 42 17.03 12.87 25.97
C PRO A 42 15.91 13.51 26.80
N PRO A 43 15.40 14.69 26.40
CA PRO A 43 14.37 15.37 27.15
C PRO A 43 13.15 14.45 27.28
N SER A 44 12.65 14.35 28.52
CA SER A 44 11.45 13.60 28.87
C SER A 44 10.28 13.99 27.97
N PHE A 45 9.49 13.01 27.55
CA PHE A 45 8.33 13.13 26.65
C PHE A 45 7.19 14.01 27.23
N ASP A 46 7.29 14.40 28.50
CA ASP A 46 6.26 15.14 29.24
C ASP A 46 6.41 16.67 29.20
N ALA A 47 7.40 17.23 28.48
CA ALA A 47 7.56 18.68 28.34
C ALA A 47 6.68 19.24 27.21
N VAL A 48 5.57 19.85 27.64
CA VAL A 48 4.54 20.57 26.88
C VAL A 48 5.12 21.66 25.95
N ASN A 49 4.51 21.80 24.75
CA ASN A 49 4.70 22.82 23.69
C ASN A 49 5.88 22.68 22.72
N TRP A 50 6.01 21.51 22.09
CA TRP A 50 7.05 21.28 21.07
C TRP A 50 6.72 21.78 19.65
N PHE A 51 5.49 22.23 19.41
CA PHE A 51 5.12 22.86 18.15
C PHE A 51 4.39 24.16 18.43
N ASP A 52 4.91 25.26 17.89
CA ASP A 52 4.08 26.46 17.65
C ASP A 52 2.81 26.00 16.93
N ASN A 53 1.62 26.45 17.34
CA ASN A 53 0.35 25.95 16.76
C ASN A 53 0.32 26.11 15.22
N ASN A 54 1.00 27.14 14.70
CA ASN A 54 1.21 27.37 13.25
C ASN A 54 2.13 26.32 12.59
N THR A 55 3.10 25.79 13.33
CA THR A 55 3.99 24.72 12.88
C THR A 55 3.29 23.37 12.95
N LEU A 56 2.43 23.16 13.96
CA LEU A 56 1.60 21.97 14.07
C LEU A 56 0.60 21.89 12.93
N GLU A 57 -0.12 22.97 12.60
CA GLU A 57 -1.05 22.96 11.46
C GLU A 57 -0.33 22.75 10.12
N LYS A 58 0.79 23.45 9.87
CA LYS A 58 1.61 23.19 8.67
C LYS A 58 2.17 21.77 8.62
N TRP A 59 2.57 21.21 9.76
CA TRP A 59 3.02 19.83 9.85
C TRP A 59 1.85 18.87 9.61
N ARG A 60 0.66 19.18 10.13
CA ARG A 60 -0.56 18.42 9.87
C ARG A 60 -0.90 18.46 8.39
N ASP A 61 -0.84 19.60 7.73
CA ASP A 61 -1.08 19.76 6.30
C ASP A 61 -0.07 18.97 5.45
N LEU A 62 1.21 19.00 5.83
CA LEU A 62 2.26 18.23 5.15
C LEU A 62 2.15 16.72 5.39
N HIS A 63 1.49 16.32 6.48
CA HIS A 63 1.40 14.94 6.94
C HIS A 63 -0.04 14.45 7.14
N LEU A 64 -1.02 15.06 6.46
CA LEU A 64 -2.45 14.71 6.64
C LEU A 64 -2.67 13.22 6.41
N LEU A 65 -1.95 12.65 5.43
CA LEU A 65 -1.99 11.23 5.14
C LEU A 65 -1.48 10.37 6.30
N LYS A 66 -0.33 10.75 6.90
CA LYS A 66 0.22 10.02 8.05
C LYS A 66 -0.70 10.14 9.27
N ILE A 67 -1.27 11.31 9.49
CA ILE A 67 -2.24 11.52 10.58
C ILE A 67 -3.49 10.70 10.36
N HIS A 68 -3.98 10.64 9.12
CA HIS A 68 -5.12 9.79 8.77
C HIS A 68 -4.82 8.31 9.05
N HIS A 69 -3.63 7.82 8.68
CA HIS A 69 -3.18 6.45 8.98
C HIS A 69 -3.09 6.18 10.49
N ILE A 70 -2.56 7.13 11.27
CA ILE A 70 -2.52 7.05 12.74
C ILE A 70 -3.94 6.98 13.30
N ASN A 71 -4.85 7.85 12.84
CA ASN A 71 -6.23 7.89 13.30
C ASN A 71 -6.98 6.59 12.99
N ILE A 72 -6.76 5.99 11.81
CA ILE A 72 -7.33 4.69 11.46
C ILE A 72 -6.88 3.63 12.46
N VAL A 73 -5.58 3.57 12.75
CA VAL A 73 -5.04 2.57 13.68
C VAL A 73 -5.54 2.83 15.10
N GLU A 74 -5.52 4.06 15.59
CA GLU A 74 -6.05 4.42 16.92
C GLU A 74 -7.55 4.16 17.07
N SER A 75 -8.32 4.18 15.97
CA SER A 75 -9.74 3.82 16.00
C SER A 75 -9.98 2.34 16.34
N LEU A 76 -8.96 1.48 16.20
CA LEU A 76 -9.00 0.07 16.60
C LEU A 76 -8.84 -0.10 18.11
N ASN A 77 -9.65 0.60 18.91
CA ASN A 77 -9.55 0.65 20.37
C ASN A 77 -9.63 -0.71 21.08
N PHE A 78 -10.21 -1.73 20.44
CA PHE A 78 -10.27 -3.12 20.91
C PHE A 78 -8.94 -3.88 20.76
N VAL A 79 -7.99 -3.35 20.00
CA VAL A 79 -6.63 -3.90 19.81
C VAL A 79 -5.71 -3.27 20.86
N PRO A 80 -4.88 -4.05 21.60
CA PRO A 80 -3.92 -3.51 22.55
C PRO A 80 -2.99 -2.45 21.91
N GLU A 81 -2.66 -1.40 22.65
CA GLU A 81 -1.87 -0.26 22.15
C GLU A 81 -0.55 -0.70 21.51
N LYS A 82 0.18 -1.63 22.15
CA LYS A 82 1.41 -2.19 21.58
C LYS A 82 1.17 -2.82 20.21
N THR A 83 0.10 -3.61 20.08
CA THR A 83 -0.25 -4.25 18.82
C THR A 83 -0.69 -3.24 17.75
N ARG A 84 -1.35 -2.14 18.14
CA ARG A 84 -1.66 -1.04 17.23
C ARG A 84 -0.40 -0.37 16.68
N LYS A 85 0.59 -0.10 17.53
CA LYS A 85 1.89 0.47 17.13
C LYS A 85 2.64 -0.46 16.18
N ASP A 86 2.70 -1.75 16.51
CA ASP A 86 3.33 -2.77 15.65
C ASP A 86 2.61 -2.88 14.30
N LEU A 87 1.27 -2.80 14.28
CA LEU A 87 0.47 -2.80 13.06
C LEU A 87 0.79 -1.60 12.17
N TYR A 88 0.85 -0.40 12.76
CA TYR A 88 1.18 0.83 12.03
C TYR A 88 2.57 0.76 11.39
N LEU A 89 3.57 0.29 12.14
CA LEU A 89 4.93 0.11 11.62
C LEU A 89 4.96 -0.91 10.49
N ARG A 90 4.28 -2.05 10.65
CA ARG A 90 4.26 -3.08 9.62
C ARG A 90 3.56 -2.61 8.34
N LEU A 91 2.49 -1.85 8.45
CA LEU A 91 1.81 -1.23 7.29
C LEU A 91 2.67 -0.18 6.59
N ASN A 92 3.49 0.57 7.34
CA ASN A 92 4.48 1.48 6.73
C ASN A 92 5.56 0.73 5.95
N GLU A 93 5.97 -0.46 6.40
CA GLU A 93 6.96 -1.29 5.71
C GLU A 93 6.39 -1.95 4.45
N VAL A 94 5.21 -2.58 4.52
CA VAL A 94 4.64 -3.33 3.39
C VAL A 94 3.86 -2.45 2.42
N GLY A 95 3.52 -1.24 2.84
CA GLY A 95 2.67 -0.30 2.12
C GLY A 95 1.23 -0.32 2.61
N TRP A 96 0.67 0.88 2.78
CA TRP A 96 -0.75 1.07 3.07
C TRP A 96 -1.62 0.73 1.85
N PRO A 97 -2.87 0.25 2.08
CA PRO A 97 -3.86 0.09 1.02
C PRO A 97 -3.93 1.33 0.14
N LEU A 98 -3.92 1.14 -1.18
CA LEU A 98 -3.87 2.23 -2.17
C LEU A 98 -5.04 3.20 -1.96
N ARG A 99 -6.19 2.67 -1.54
CA ARG A 99 -7.43 3.41 -1.27
C ARG A 99 -7.31 4.36 -0.09
N LEU A 100 -6.41 4.05 0.85
CA LEU A 100 -6.11 4.91 2.00
C LEU A 100 -4.95 5.88 1.71
N ARG A 101 -4.41 5.94 0.48
CA ARG A 101 -3.29 6.84 0.14
C ARG A 101 -3.70 8.26 -0.24
N THR A 102 -4.98 8.49 -0.52
CA THR A 102 -5.47 9.83 -0.85
C THR A 102 -6.73 10.13 -0.03
N LEU A 103 -6.76 11.31 0.59
CA LEU A 103 -7.94 11.80 1.33
C LEU A 103 -9.19 11.86 0.44
N GLU A 104 -8.99 12.19 -0.84
CA GLU A 104 -10.07 12.24 -1.83
C GLU A 104 -10.67 10.85 -2.12
N THR A 105 -9.86 9.78 -2.10
CA THR A 105 -10.37 8.41 -2.28
C THR A 105 -11.03 7.88 -1.00
N ALA A 106 -10.61 8.36 0.18
CA ALA A 106 -11.28 8.04 1.44
C ALA A 106 -12.68 8.70 1.53
N GLY A 107 -12.85 9.91 0.97
CA GLY A 107 -14.12 10.65 0.98
C GLY A 107 -15.10 10.25 -0.13
N ASN A 108 -14.62 9.98 -1.34
CA ASN A 108 -15.46 9.61 -2.48
C ASN A 108 -15.72 8.10 -2.52
N SER A 109 -16.59 7.62 -1.64
CA SER A 109 -17.07 6.23 -1.58
C SER A 109 -17.84 5.75 -2.82
N THR A 110 -17.96 6.56 -3.87
CA THR A 110 -18.74 6.28 -5.10
C THR A 110 -18.08 5.31 -6.07
N MET A 111 -16.84 4.84 -5.81
CA MET A 111 -16.25 3.71 -6.55
C MET A 111 -16.75 2.33 -6.07
N THR A 112 -18.02 2.25 -5.66
CA THR A 112 -18.74 1.03 -5.28
C THR A 112 -19.22 0.26 -6.53
N SER A 113 -18.32 0.01 -7.47
CA SER A 113 -18.60 -0.94 -8.56
C SER A 113 -17.95 -2.27 -8.23
N ALA A 114 -18.80 -3.28 -7.96
CA ALA A 114 -18.38 -4.67 -7.86
C ALA A 114 -17.46 -5.00 -9.06
N GLY A 115 -16.20 -5.33 -8.78
CA GLY A 115 -15.17 -5.54 -9.79
C GLY A 115 -13.93 -4.65 -9.67
N VAL A 116 -13.76 -3.86 -8.59
CA VAL A 116 -12.52 -3.10 -8.43
C VAL A 116 -11.34 -4.04 -8.22
N GLU A 117 -10.36 -3.93 -9.12
CA GLU A 117 -9.13 -4.71 -9.12
C GLU A 117 -8.36 -4.56 -7.79
N TRP A 118 -7.80 -5.67 -7.30
CA TRP A 118 -6.94 -5.71 -6.13
C TRP A 118 -5.51 -5.33 -6.53
N PHE A 119 -5.00 -4.21 -5.99
CA PHE A 119 -3.62 -3.80 -6.19
C PHE A 119 -2.67 -4.65 -5.34
N GLN A 120 -1.38 -4.67 -5.71
CA GLN A 120 -0.39 -5.45 -4.97
C GLN A 120 -0.23 -4.94 -3.53
N GLU A 121 -0.30 -3.63 -3.32
CA GLU A 121 -0.23 -3.01 -2.01
C GLU A 121 -1.46 -3.32 -1.15
N ASP A 122 -2.65 -3.37 -1.76
CA ASP A 122 -3.88 -3.78 -1.09
C ASP A 122 -3.75 -5.22 -0.58
N ARG A 123 -3.22 -6.13 -1.42
CA ARG A 123 -2.95 -7.53 -1.07
C ARG A 123 -1.95 -7.67 0.07
N ASN A 124 -0.85 -6.93 0.02
CA ASN A 124 0.18 -6.95 1.05
C ASN A 124 -0.38 -6.48 2.39
N ALA A 125 -1.11 -5.36 2.38
CA ALA A 125 -1.76 -4.82 3.57
C ALA A 125 -2.81 -5.79 4.13
N LEU A 126 -3.61 -6.43 3.26
CA LEU A 126 -4.64 -7.40 3.65
C LEU A 126 -4.06 -8.59 4.43
N VAL A 127 -2.93 -9.13 3.97
CA VAL A 127 -2.22 -10.22 4.67
C VAL A 127 -1.71 -9.76 6.04
N VAL A 128 -1.10 -8.58 6.12
CA VAL A 128 -0.63 -8.01 7.40
C VAL A 128 -1.80 -7.81 8.36
N LEU A 129 -2.88 -7.17 7.93
CA LEU A 129 -4.05 -6.93 8.77
C LEU A 129 -4.61 -8.24 9.35
N ARG A 130 -4.58 -9.32 8.56
CA ARG A 130 -5.01 -10.64 9.03
C ARG A 130 -4.04 -11.27 10.03
N GLN A 131 -2.73 -11.14 9.82
CA GLN A 131 -1.69 -11.62 10.75
C GLN A 131 -1.80 -10.99 12.14
N PHE A 132 -2.29 -9.75 12.19
CA PHE A 132 -2.58 -9.03 13.45
C PHE A 132 -3.91 -9.45 14.11
N GLY A 133 -4.60 -10.45 13.55
CA GLY A 133 -5.81 -11.04 14.12
C GLY A 133 -7.07 -10.20 13.93
N LEU A 134 -7.07 -9.23 13.02
CA LEU A 134 -8.26 -8.44 12.74
C LEU A 134 -9.34 -9.31 12.07
N SER A 135 -10.60 -9.04 12.44
CA SER A 135 -11.75 -9.69 11.82
C SER A 135 -11.93 -9.21 10.39
N TRP A 136 -12.46 -10.05 9.50
CA TRP A 136 -12.75 -9.66 8.11
C TRP A 136 -13.71 -8.47 8.04
N ALA A 137 -14.66 -8.38 8.97
CA ALA A 137 -15.59 -7.25 9.08
C ALA A 137 -14.88 -5.93 9.42
N THR A 138 -13.93 -5.97 10.37
CA THR A 138 -13.09 -4.80 10.69
C THR A 138 -12.22 -4.42 9.50
N ILE A 139 -11.55 -5.40 8.89
CA ILE A 139 -10.65 -5.18 7.74
C ILE A 139 -11.39 -4.49 6.60
N SER A 140 -12.54 -5.03 6.20
CA SER A 140 -13.28 -4.50 5.05
C SER A 140 -13.85 -3.11 5.33
N SER A 141 -14.46 -2.89 6.51
CA SER A 141 -15.08 -1.61 6.87
C SER A 141 -14.07 -0.49 7.11
N THR A 142 -12.88 -0.82 7.61
CA THR A 142 -11.89 0.18 8.04
C THR A 142 -10.84 0.45 6.96
N PHE A 143 -10.37 -0.58 6.26
CA PHE A 143 -9.20 -0.48 5.36
C PHE A 143 -9.55 -0.60 3.87
N PHE A 144 -10.65 -1.27 3.54
CA PHE A 144 -11.01 -1.59 2.16
C PHE A 144 -12.45 -1.17 1.85
N VAL A 145 -12.74 0.12 2.01
CA VAL A 145 -14.05 0.69 1.70
C VAL A 145 -14.47 0.29 0.27
N GLY A 146 -15.66 -0.31 0.15
CA GLY A 146 -16.20 -0.83 -1.10
C GLY A 146 -15.96 -2.33 -1.35
N HIS A 147 -15.15 -3.00 -0.52
CA HIS A 147 -15.02 -4.46 -0.51
C HIS A 147 -15.81 -5.06 0.65
N THR A 148 -16.45 -6.19 0.41
CA THR A 148 -17.14 -6.93 1.47
C THR A 148 -16.14 -7.75 2.30
N PRO A 149 -16.51 -8.18 3.52
CA PRO A 149 -15.69 -9.12 4.29
C PRO A 149 -15.38 -10.40 3.50
N GLN A 150 -16.34 -10.85 2.67
CA GLN A 150 -16.19 -12.03 1.83
C GLN A 150 -15.14 -11.81 0.73
N ASP A 151 -15.12 -10.63 0.09
CA ASP A 151 -14.13 -10.30 -0.93
C ASP A 151 -12.71 -10.30 -0.36
N CYS A 152 -12.54 -9.71 0.83
CA CYS A 152 -11.28 -9.72 1.57
C CYS A 152 -10.81 -11.16 1.86
N MET A 153 -11.72 -12.02 2.32
CA MET A 153 -11.39 -13.41 2.62
C MET A 153 -11.03 -14.20 1.34
N GLN A 154 -11.81 -14.04 0.25
CA GLN A 154 -11.56 -14.69 -1.03
C GLN A 154 -10.22 -14.27 -1.62
N GLU A 155 -9.86 -12.99 -1.49
CA GLU A 155 -8.57 -12.50 -1.97
C GLU A 155 -7.39 -13.13 -1.21
N VAL A 156 -7.49 -13.30 0.12
CA VAL A 156 -6.45 -13.99 0.90
C VAL A 156 -6.32 -15.47 0.51
N ILE A 157 -7.44 -16.15 0.25
CA ILE A 157 -7.45 -17.53 -0.27
C ILE A 157 -6.78 -17.57 -1.65
N ARG A 158 -7.09 -16.61 -2.53
CA ARG A 158 -6.50 -16.51 -3.88
C ARG A 158 -4.99 -16.28 -3.84
N LEU A 159 -4.48 -15.62 -2.81
CA LEU A 159 -3.04 -15.44 -2.56
C LEU A 159 -2.34 -16.71 -2.02
N GLY A 160 -3.09 -17.79 -1.79
CA GLY A 160 -2.55 -19.06 -1.30
C GLY A 160 -2.36 -19.12 0.21
N TYR A 161 -2.91 -18.18 0.96
CA TYR A 161 -2.87 -18.21 2.42
C TYR A 161 -4.13 -18.88 2.98
N ASP A 162 -3.95 -19.79 3.94
CA ASP A 162 -5.07 -20.36 4.66
C ASP A 162 -5.59 -19.34 5.69
N PRO A 163 -6.87 -18.89 5.58
CA PRO A 163 -7.46 -17.89 6.47
C PRO A 163 -7.52 -18.33 7.94
N VAL A 164 -7.45 -19.64 8.21
CA VAL A 164 -7.35 -20.22 9.55
C VAL A 164 -5.94 -20.07 10.09
N THR A 165 -4.92 -20.42 9.30
CA THR A 165 -3.51 -20.34 9.72
C THR A 165 -3.05 -18.92 10.02
N LEU A 166 -3.53 -17.92 9.25
CA LEU A 166 -3.14 -16.52 9.44
C LEU A 166 -3.76 -15.85 10.67
N GLY A 167 -4.88 -16.38 11.19
CA GLY A 167 -5.62 -15.78 12.30
C GLY A 167 -5.43 -16.47 13.66
N MET A 168 -4.76 -17.62 13.68
CA MET A 168 -4.67 -18.48 14.86
C MET A 168 -3.22 -18.90 15.11
N SER A 169 -2.33 -17.94 15.34
CA SER A 169 -1.13 -18.29 16.11
C SER A 169 -1.58 -18.47 17.57
N PRO A 170 -1.47 -19.68 18.18
CA PRO A 170 -2.05 -19.98 19.50
C PRO A 170 -1.47 -19.15 20.66
N GLY A 171 -0.46 -18.32 20.41
CA GLY A 171 0.17 -17.43 21.40
C GLY A 171 -0.26 -15.97 21.34
N SER A 172 -1.14 -15.55 20.42
CA SER A 172 -1.52 -14.13 20.31
C SER A 172 -2.62 -13.78 21.31
N ALA A 173 -2.27 -12.97 22.32
CA ALA A 173 -3.14 -12.52 23.42
C ALA A 173 -4.47 -11.90 22.95
N LEU A 174 -4.54 -11.39 21.71
CA LEU A 174 -5.76 -10.89 21.10
C LEU A 174 -6.83 -11.97 20.94
N ALA A 175 -6.49 -13.19 20.50
CA ALA A 175 -7.46 -14.25 20.28
C ALA A 175 -8.19 -14.66 21.58
N GLN A 176 -7.51 -14.56 22.73
CA GLN A 176 -8.09 -14.81 24.05
C GLN A 176 -8.97 -13.65 24.53
N ALA A 177 -8.61 -12.40 24.19
CA ALA A 177 -9.39 -11.21 24.55
C ALA A 177 -10.72 -11.11 23.78
N VAL A 178 -10.74 -11.40 22.47
CA VAL A 178 -12.01 -11.36 21.69
C VAL A 178 -12.94 -12.52 22.01
N SER A 179 -12.41 -13.72 22.33
CA SER A 179 -13.24 -14.87 22.71
C SER A 179 -13.91 -14.70 24.09
N SER A 180 -13.31 -13.91 24.99
CA SER A 180 -13.84 -13.67 26.35
C SER A 180 -14.91 -12.57 26.41
N VAL A 181 -14.92 -11.61 25.48
CA VAL A 181 -15.96 -10.57 25.41
C VAL A 181 -17.26 -11.13 24.81
N SER A 182 -17.18 -12.02 23.82
CA SER A 182 -18.37 -12.62 23.18
C SER A 182 -19.15 -13.59 24.08
N SER A 183 -18.52 -14.11 25.14
CA SER A 183 -19.15 -15.09 26.05
C SER A 183 -19.87 -14.47 27.26
N ARG A 184 -19.80 -13.15 27.48
CA ARG A 184 -20.43 -12.49 28.65
C ARG A 184 -21.81 -11.87 28.41
N GLN A 185 -22.42 -12.04 27.24
CA GLN A 185 -23.74 -11.45 26.93
C GLN A 185 -24.92 -12.43 26.77
N VAL A 186 -24.76 -13.75 27.01
CA VAL A 186 -25.86 -14.73 26.76
C VAL A 186 -26.46 -15.32 28.05
N LEU A 187 -26.36 -14.64 29.19
CA LEU A 187 -26.99 -15.07 30.46
C LEU A 187 -27.75 -13.94 31.13
N ALA A 188 -28.64 -13.28 30.40
CA ALA A 188 -29.78 -12.58 30.99
C ALA A 188 -30.82 -12.31 29.92
N SER A 189 -32.09 -12.60 30.25
CA SER A 189 -33.30 -12.26 29.49
C SER A 189 -33.75 -13.31 28.45
N ASN A 190 -34.56 -14.29 28.87
CA ASN A 190 -36.02 -14.17 28.72
C ASN A 190 -36.73 -15.48 29.05
N ALA A 191 -37.55 -15.41 30.10
CA ALA A 191 -38.56 -16.40 30.43
C ALA A 191 -39.95 -15.89 30.01
N LEU A 192 -40.69 -16.75 29.30
CA LEU A 192 -42.18 -16.86 29.18
C LEU A 192 -42.97 -15.77 28.42
N PRO A 193 -44.24 -16.04 27.99
CA PRO A 193 -44.94 -17.31 27.74
C PRO A 193 -45.66 -17.42 26.37
N ALA A 194 -46.18 -18.62 26.09
CA ALA A 194 -46.99 -19.02 24.95
C ALA A 194 -48.40 -18.40 24.87
N ARG A 195 -48.86 -18.12 23.64
CA ARG A 195 -50.27 -17.99 23.20
C ARG A 195 -50.24 -17.87 21.66
N GLY A 196 -50.61 -18.85 20.85
CA GLY A 196 -51.98 -19.30 20.54
C GLY A 196 -52.22 -19.12 19.02
N PRO A 197 -52.87 -20.06 18.30
CA PRO A 197 -52.89 -20.10 16.82
C PRO A 197 -54.17 -19.50 16.21
N ALA A 198 -54.11 -18.98 14.98
CA ALA A 198 -55.25 -19.02 14.04
C ALA A 198 -54.89 -18.55 12.60
N SER A 199 -55.40 -19.34 11.66
CA SER A 199 -55.98 -18.98 10.36
C SER A 199 -55.11 -18.54 9.17
N ALA A 200 -54.95 -19.55 8.31
CA ALA A 200 -54.93 -19.52 6.86
C ALA A 200 -55.76 -18.41 6.17
N THR A 201 -55.25 -17.92 5.03
CA THR A 201 -56.04 -17.59 3.83
C THR A 201 -55.15 -17.74 2.60
N ALA A 202 -55.76 -18.23 1.54
CA ALA A 202 -55.18 -18.81 0.33
C ALA A 202 -54.63 -17.80 -0.70
N ALA A 203 -53.84 -18.39 -1.61
CA ALA A 203 -53.33 -18.04 -2.96
C ALA A 203 -54.29 -17.22 -3.89
N PRO A 204 -53.99 -16.91 -5.18
CA PRO A 204 -52.87 -17.34 -6.05
C PRO A 204 -52.28 -16.25 -6.99
N GLY A 205 -51.28 -16.60 -7.81
CA GLY A 205 -50.96 -15.81 -9.02
C GLY A 205 -49.52 -15.86 -9.53
N PHE A 206 -48.98 -17.04 -9.81
CA PHE A 206 -47.71 -17.17 -10.56
C PHE A 206 -48.02 -17.23 -12.06
N VAL A 207 -47.72 -16.15 -12.79
CA VAL A 207 -47.79 -16.12 -14.25
C VAL A 207 -46.44 -16.58 -14.80
N HIS A 208 -46.48 -17.70 -15.51
CA HIS A 208 -45.34 -18.32 -16.18
C HIS A 208 -45.24 -17.72 -17.59
N HIS A 209 -44.26 -16.85 -17.84
CA HIS A 209 -43.95 -16.41 -19.20
C HIS A 209 -42.82 -17.26 -19.78
N GLN A 210 -43.20 -18.17 -20.67
CA GLN A 210 -42.32 -18.85 -21.62
C GLN A 210 -41.70 -17.82 -22.56
N ALA A 211 -40.37 -17.84 -22.70
CA ALA A 211 -39.66 -17.22 -23.81
C ALA A 211 -39.22 -18.31 -24.79
N SER A 212 -39.71 -18.21 -26.02
CA SER A 212 -39.34 -19.08 -27.13
C SER A 212 -37.94 -18.78 -27.67
N PRO A 213 -37.24 -19.79 -28.22
CA PRO A 213 -35.91 -19.65 -28.81
C PRO A 213 -36.01 -19.10 -30.25
N VAL A 214 -35.33 -18.00 -30.52
CA VAL A 214 -35.08 -17.52 -31.89
C VAL A 214 -33.68 -17.97 -32.33
N SER A 215 -33.68 -18.89 -33.28
CA SER A 215 -32.55 -19.26 -34.12
C SER A 215 -31.99 -18.02 -34.83
N ALA A 216 -30.72 -17.71 -34.58
CA ALA A 216 -29.94 -16.76 -35.38
C ALA A 216 -28.63 -17.42 -35.81
N THR A 217 -28.63 -17.80 -37.07
CA THR A 217 -27.57 -17.97 -38.07
C THR A 217 -26.12 -17.72 -37.62
N PRO A 218 -25.19 -18.69 -37.78
CA PRO A 218 -23.76 -18.45 -37.64
C PRO A 218 -23.22 -17.76 -38.90
N SER A 219 -22.82 -16.49 -38.78
CA SER A 219 -22.02 -15.80 -39.80
C SER A 219 -20.54 -16.10 -39.58
N LEU A 220 -19.94 -16.72 -40.59
CA LEU A 220 -18.52 -17.06 -40.68
C LEU A 220 -17.63 -15.81 -40.48
N PRO A 221 -16.55 -15.89 -39.69
CA PRO A 221 -15.51 -14.89 -39.71
C PRO A 221 -14.72 -15.01 -41.01
N ARG A 222 -14.73 -13.92 -41.77
CA ARG A 222 -13.88 -13.68 -42.94
C ARG A 222 -12.41 -13.79 -42.50
N GLU A 223 -11.72 -14.81 -42.99
CA GLU A 223 -10.29 -14.98 -42.84
C GLU A 223 -9.56 -13.77 -43.44
N ASN A 224 -8.76 -13.11 -42.61
CA ASN A 224 -7.86 -12.03 -43.01
C ASN A 224 -6.45 -12.63 -43.03
N PRO A 225 -5.73 -12.60 -44.17
CA PRO A 225 -4.46 -13.31 -44.30
C PRO A 225 -3.36 -12.66 -43.46
N SER A 226 -2.89 -13.47 -42.50
CA SER A 226 -1.49 -13.68 -42.14
C SER A 226 -0.50 -12.57 -42.53
N ARG A 227 -0.23 -11.67 -41.58
CA ARG A 227 1.01 -10.92 -41.53
C ARG A 227 1.84 -11.49 -40.38
N ALA A 228 2.55 -12.56 -40.69
CA ALA A 228 3.75 -12.96 -39.94
C ALA A 228 4.75 -11.79 -39.98
N ASP A 229 5.60 -11.73 -38.95
CA ASP A 229 6.69 -10.76 -38.73
C ASP A 229 6.34 -9.58 -37.80
N SER A 230 6.30 -9.86 -36.49
CA SER A 230 7.12 -9.12 -35.50
C SER A 230 6.88 -9.67 -34.11
N GLU A 231 7.72 -10.62 -33.72
CA GLU A 231 7.95 -11.00 -32.33
C GLU A 231 8.57 -9.80 -31.60
N GLY A 232 7.70 -8.91 -31.15
CA GLY A 232 8.00 -7.84 -30.22
C GLY A 232 6.85 -7.76 -29.25
N SER A 233 6.70 -8.81 -28.43
CA SER A 233 5.80 -8.85 -27.28
C SER A 233 6.26 -7.79 -26.28
N THR A 234 5.92 -6.54 -26.58
CA THR A 234 5.95 -5.46 -25.61
C THR A 234 4.86 -5.82 -24.62
N THR A 235 5.29 -6.39 -23.50
CA THR A 235 4.51 -6.43 -22.28
C THR A 235 3.80 -5.09 -22.17
N TYR A 236 2.47 -5.11 -22.22
CA TYR A 236 1.63 -3.97 -21.90
C TYR A 236 1.86 -3.69 -20.40
N VAL A 237 3.00 -3.08 -20.08
CA VAL A 237 3.19 -2.36 -18.83
C VAL A 237 2.17 -1.26 -18.93
N ASN A 238 1.03 -1.46 -18.27
CA ASN A 238 0.06 -0.41 -18.03
C ASN A 238 0.84 0.81 -17.54
N HIS A 239 1.05 1.78 -18.44
CA HIS A 239 1.68 3.05 -18.14
C HIS A 239 0.69 3.85 -17.30
N LEU A 240 0.45 3.38 -16.07
CA LEU A 240 -0.22 4.14 -15.03
C LEU A 240 0.51 5.47 -14.99
N LYS A 241 -0.22 6.54 -15.29
CA LYS A 241 0.33 7.90 -15.33
C LYS A 241 1.02 8.13 -13.99
N PRO A 242 2.36 8.28 -13.95
CA PRO A 242 3.07 8.32 -12.68
C PRO A 242 2.54 9.51 -11.87
N PHE A 243 2.14 9.24 -10.62
CA PHE A 243 1.59 10.27 -9.72
C PHE A 243 2.67 11.31 -9.40
N TRP A 244 2.32 12.60 -9.32
CA TRP A 244 3.28 13.66 -8.98
C TRP A 244 3.53 13.67 -7.47
N THR A 245 4.77 13.57 -7.05
CA THR A 245 5.13 13.66 -5.62
C THR A 245 5.32 15.13 -5.20
N PRO A 246 5.13 15.46 -3.90
CA PRO A 246 5.40 16.80 -3.39
C PRO A 246 6.85 17.25 -3.60
N ASP A 247 7.81 16.32 -3.56
CA ASP A 247 9.22 16.61 -3.83
C ASP A 247 9.44 17.00 -5.31
N GLU A 248 8.79 16.31 -6.25
CA GLU A 248 8.84 16.67 -7.67
C GLU A 248 8.25 18.07 -7.91
N ASP A 249 7.15 18.42 -7.23
CA ASP A 249 6.54 19.75 -7.32
C ASP A 249 7.47 20.84 -6.77
N ARG A 250 8.14 20.59 -5.63
CA ARG A 250 9.12 21.51 -5.05
C ARG A 250 10.27 21.77 -6.03
N ILE A 251 10.86 20.71 -6.57
CA ILE A 251 11.97 20.80 -7.54
C ILE A 251 11.53 21.57 -8.78
N LEU A 252 10.34 21.27 -9.30
CA LEU A 252 9.78 21.93 -10.48
C LEU A 252 9.54 23.44 -10.23
N LEU A 253 9.06 23.82 -9.05
CA LEU A 253 8.88 25.23 -8.65
C LEU A 253 10.23 25.95 -8.52
N GLU A 254 11.17 25.38 -7.79
CA GLU A 254 12.51 25.95 -7.56
C GLU A 254 13.26 26.18 -8.88
N ALA A 255 13.37 25.15 -9.72
CA ALA A 255 14.06 25.28 -11.01
C ALA A 255 13.34 26.25 -11.96
N SER A 256 12.01 26.37 -11.88
CA SER A 256 11.27 27.36 -12.66
C SER A 256 11.47 28.79 -12.14
N THR A 257 11.66 28.99 -10.84
CA THR A 257 11.98 30.31 -10.27
C THR A 257 13.40 30.76 -10.65
N GLU A 258 14.30 29.81 -10.87
CA GLU A 258 15.64 30.06 -11.42
C GLU A 258 15.64 30.30 -12.95
N GLY A 259 14.48 30.18 -13.60
CA GLY A 259 14.34 30.43 -15.04
C GLY A 259 14.82 29.28 -15.93
N MET A 260 15.02 28.07 -15.39
CA MET A 260 15.41 26.91 -16.20
C MET A 260 14.31 26.50 -17.19
N LYS A 261 14.72 26.07 -18.39
CA LYS A 261 13.79 25.53 -19.39
C LYS A 261 13.35 24.11 -18.98
N TYR A 262 12.10 23.73 -19.29
CA TYR A 262 11.59 22.40 -18.94
C TYR A 262 12.42 21.22 -19.50
N SER A 263 13.11 21.40 -20.63
CA SER A 263 14.04 20.39 -21.17
C SER A 263 15.23 20.17 -20.23
N GLU A 264 15.79 21.25 -19.68
CA GLU A 264 16.91 21.22 -18.75
C GLU A 264 16.49 20.67 -17.38
N ILE A 265 15.30 21.04 -16.89
CA ILE A 265 14.73 20.50 -15.65
C ILE A 265 14.55 18.99 -15.75
N ARG A 266 14.05 18.50 -16.89
CA ARG A 266 13.94 17.07 -17.17
C ARG A 266 15.30 16.39 -17.10
N GLU A 267 16.29 16.90 -17.83
CA GLU A 267 17.59 16.24 -17.93
C GLU A 267 18.34 16.21 -16.59
N LYS A 268 18.28 17.29 -15.81
CA LYS A 268 19.03 17.43 -14.56
C LYS A 268 18.33 16.83 -13.34
N TYR A 269 17.00 16.96 -13.24
CA TYR A 269 16.29 16.67 -12.00
C TYR A 269 15.18 15.64 -12.13
N LEU A 270 14.44 15.63 -13.25
CA LEU A 270 13.25 14.80 -13.43
C LEU A 270 13.31 13.99 -14.74
N PRO A 271 14.29 13.08 -14.91
CA PRO A 271 14.56 12.41 -16.19
C PRO A 271 13.43 11.49 -16.66
N HIS A 272 12.65 10.98 -15.70
CA HIS A 272 11.46 10.14 -15.94
C HIS A 272 10.20 10.94 -16.33
N ARG A 273 10.25 12.28 -16.31
CA ARG A 273 9.14 13.14 -16.73
C ARG A 273 9.39 13.71 -18.11
N THR A 274 8.33 13.87 -18.89
CA THR A 274 8.44 14.56 -20.19
C THR A 274 8.33 16.07 -19.99
N ALA A 275 8.97 16.87 -20.85
CA ALA A 275 8.87 18.34 -20.80
C ALA A 275 7.42 18.84 -20.88
N LYS A 276 6.57 18.13 -21.65
CA LYS A 276 5.13 18.40 -21.74
C LYS A 276 4.43 18.15 -20.40
N ALA A 277 4.76 17.07 -19.70
CA ALA A 277 4.21 16.78 -18.36
C ALA A 277 4.61 17.84 -17.34
N LEU A 278 5.88 18.30 -17.36
CA LEU A 278 6.38 19.39 -16.51
C LEU A 278 5.58 20.69 -16.74
N ASN A 279 5.38 21.08 -18.00
CA ASN A 279 4.60 22.28 -18.35
C ASN A 279 3.14 22.19 -17.86
N HIS A 280 2.47 21.05 -18.11
CA HIS A 280 1.10 20.85 -17.62
C HIS A 280 1.02 20.89 -16.08
N ARG A 281 2.00 20.32 -15.39
CA ARG A 281 2.03 20.35 -13.92
C ARG A 281 2.26 21.77 -13.39
N MET A 282 3.21 22.50 -13.97
CA MET A 282 3.47 23.89 -13.61
C MET A 282 2.23 24.77 -13.78
N ASN A 283 1.51 24.61 -14.89
CA ASN A 283 0.25 25.33 -15.11
C ASN A 283 -0.76 25.01 -14.00
N ARG A 284 -0.91 23.74 -13.59
CA ARG A 284 -1.79 23.39 -12.46
C ARG A 284 -1.34 24.03 -11.13
N LEU A 285 -0.05 23.99 -10.82
CA LEU A 285 0.49 24.59 -9.59
C LEU A 285 0.19 26.10 -9.51
N ARG A 286 0.30 26.81 -10.64
CA ARG A 286 -0.06 28.24 -10.73
C ARG A 286 -1.54 28.50 -10.45
N HIS A 287 -2.43 27.64 -10.94
CA HIS A 287 -3.88 27.80 -10.75
C HIS A 287 -4.32 27.42 -9.32
N MET A 288 -3.66 26.44 -8.69
CA MET A 288 -3.96 26.08 -7.29
C MET A 288 -3.54 27.17 -6.31
N GLY A 289 -2.41 27.86 -6.56
CA GLY A 289 -1.95 28.96 -5.72
C GLY A 289 -2.80 30.23 -5.81
N SER A 290 -3.53 30.44 -6.90
CA SER A 290 -4.36 31.65 -7.11
C SER A 290 -5.79 31.54 -6.57
N GLY A 291 -6.28 30.32 -6.26
CA GLY A 291 -7.68 30.07 -5.90
C GLY A 291 -8.03 30.26 -4.42
N SER A 292 -7.05 30.47 -3.53
CA SER A 292 -7.28 30.49 -2.07
C SER A 292 -7.43 31.88 -1.46
N LYS A 293 -7.77 32.90 -2.27
CA LYS A 293 -8.10 34.26 -1.78
C LYS A 293 -9.57 34.54 -2.04
N GLY A 294 -10.45 34.00 -1.20
CA GLY A 294 -11.88 34.23 -1.29
C GLY A 294 -12.66 33.37 -0.31
N ASP A 295 -12.55 33.71 0.97
CA ASP A 295 -13.67 33.99 1.90
C ASP A 295 -13.14 34.29 3.31
#